data_AF-A0A238UB79-F1
#
_entry.id   AF-A0A238UB79-F1
#
_cell.length_a   1.000
_cell.length_b   1.000
_cell.length_c   1.000
_cell.angle_alpha   90.00
_cell.angle_beta   90.00
_cell.angle_gamma   90.00
#
_symmetry.space_group_name_H-M   'P 1'
#
loop_
_entity.id
_entity.type
_entity.pdbx_description
1 polymer ?
#
loop_
_entity_poly.entity_id
_entity_poly.type
_entity_poly.pdbx_seq_one_letter_code
_entity_poly.pdbx_strand_id
1 'polypeptide(L)' 'MATVRKSITFTKQQDAWIKSQIEGGDYTNDSEYIRDLIRKDQANNSKLNYLRMAVQKGLDSDVSEKSVQDIIEAKIKEKQ' A
#
# COMPACT_ATOMS: atom_id res chain seq x y z
N MET A 1 -11.85 -10.68 -12.74
CA MET A 1 -12.09 -10.44 -11.29
C MET A 1 -13.54 -10.03 -11.11
N ALA A 2 -14.22 -10.55 -10.10
CA ALA A 2 -15.57 -10.11 -9.76
C ALA A 2 -15.54 -8.67 -9.22
N THR A 3 -16.50 -7.83 -9.63
CA THR A 3 -16.66 -6.47 -9.13
C THR A 3 -17.81 -6.43 -8.13
N VAL A 4 -17.66 -5.60 -7.08
CA VAL A 4 -18.71 -5.36 -6.08
C VAL A 4 -19.17 -3.91 -6.23
N ARG A 5 -20.47 -3.69 -6.45
CA ARG A 5 -21.05 -2.34 -6.54
C ARG A 5 -21.05 -1.67 -5.18
N LYS A 6 -20.57 -0.43 -5.12
CA LYS A 6 -20.64 0.45 -3.94
C LYS A 6 -21.26 1.78 -4.34
N SER A 7 -22.04 2.38 -3.45
CA SER A 7 -22.52 3.76 -3.59
C SER A 7 -21.62 4.65 -2.75
N ILE A 8 -21.09 5.71 -3.36
CA ILE A 8 -20.12 6.63 -2.77
C ILE A 8 -20.57 8.04 -3.12
N THR A 9 -20.53 8.94 -2.14
CA THR A 9 -20.89 10.36 -2.34
C THR A 9 -19.62 11.18 -2.51
N PHE A 10 -19.60 12.03 -3.53
CA PHE A 10 -18.50 12.95 -3.81
C PHE A 10 -18.97 14.40 -3.68
N THR A 11 -18.03 15.31 -3.42
CA THR A 11 -18.31 16.74 -3.55
C THR A 11 -18.49 17.11 -5.02
N LYS A 12 -19.15 18.23 -5.30
CA LYS A 12 -19.31 18.74 -6.68
C LYS A 12 -17.96 18.93 -7.39
N GLN A 13 -16.94 19.38 -6.65
CA GLN A 13 -15.60 19.57 -7.18
C GLN A 13 -14.94 18.23 -7.57
N GLN A 14 -15.12 17.20 -6.75
CA GLN A 14 -14.60 15.86 -7.04
C GLN A 14 -15.31 15.24 -8.25
N ASP A 15 -16.63 15.37 -8.36
CA ASP A 15 -17.40 14.92 -9.53
C ASP A 15 -16.91 15.58 -10.82
N ALA A 16 -16.75 16.92 -10.82
CA ALA A 16 -16.23 17.64 -11.97
C ALA A 16 -14.81 17.19 -12.36
N TRP A 17 -13.97 16.91 -11.36
CA TRP A 17 -12.64 16.37 -11.59
C TRP A 17 -12.69 14.96 -12.20
N ILE A 18 -13.50 14.06 -11.67
CA ILE A 18 -13.63 12.68 -12.20
C ILE A 18 -14.09 12.73 -13.67
N LYS A 19 -15.07 13.59 -13.99
CA LYS A 19 -15.56 13.77 -15.36
C LYS A 19 -14.48 14.27 -16.32
N SER A 20 -13.64 15.21 -15.90
CA SER A 20 -12.55 15.71 -16.77
C SER A 20 -11.55 14.62 -17.13
N GLN A 21 -11.29 13.65 -16.22
CA GLN A 21 -10.42 12.50 -16.51
C GLN A 21 -11.05 11.54 -17.52
N ILE A 22 -12.38 11.40 -17.51
CA ILE A 22 -13.13 10.58 -18.47
C ILE A 22 -13.17 11.28 -19.84
N GLU A 23 -13.45 12.59 -19.87
CA GLU A 23 -13.44 13.40 -21.08
C GLU A 23 -12.07 13.45 -21.75
N GLY A 24 -10.99 13.36 -20.97
CA GLY A 24 -9.62 13.21 -21.46
C GLY A 24 -9.35 11.89 -22.20
N GLY A 25 -10.25 10.91 -22.10
CA GLY A 25 -10.16 9.61 -22.78
C GLY A 25 -9.33 8.56 -22.06
N ASP A 26 -8.72 8.89 -20.91
CA ASP A 26 -7.91 7.96 -20.12
C ASP A 26 -8.78 6.89 -19.41
N TYR A 27 -10.05 7.18 -19.19
CA TYR A 27 -10.99 6.32 -18.48
C TYR A 27 -12.36 6.33 -19.13
N THR A 28 -13.07 5.20 -19.07
CA THR A 28 -14.39 5.05 -19.70
C THR A 28 -15.56 5.37 -18.76
N ASN A 29 -15.32 5.35 -17.44
CA ASN A 29 -16.31 5.60 -16.41
C ASN A 29 -15.68 5.90 -15.04
N ASP A 30 -16.47 6.44 -14.12
CA ASP A 30 -16.06 6.82 -12.76
C ASP A 30 -15.45 5.65 -12.00
N SER A 31 -16.06 4.45 -12.11
CA SER A 31 -15.60 3.28 -11.36
C SER A 31 -14.21 2.84 -11.80
N GLU A 32 -13.84 3.07 -13.07
CA GLU A 32 -12.52 2.78 -13.59
C GLU A 32 -11.47 3.71 -13.01
N TYR A 33 -11.74 5.02 -13.06
CA TYR A 33 -10.87 6.03 -12.48
C TYR A 33 -10.67 5.82 -10.98
N ILE A 34 -11.75 5.59 -10.23
CA ILE A 34 -11.68 5.34 -8.78
C ILE A 34 -10.87 4.08 -8.48
N ARG A 35 -11.02 3.00 -9.25
CA ARG A 35 -10.22 1.78 -9.06
C ARG A 35 -8.74 2.03 -9.30
N ASP A 36 -8.39 2.82 -10.31
CA ASP A 36 -7.00 3.17 -10.58
C ASP A 36 -6.40 4.04 -9.48
N LEU A 37 -7.14 5.05 -8.98
CA LEU A 37 -6.73 5.85 -7.83
C LEU A 37 -6.45 4.99 -6.59
N ILE A 38 -7.32 4.02 -6.30
CA ILE A 38 -7.11 3.08 -5.18
C ILE A 38 -5.83 2.26 -5.38
N ARG A 39 -5.55 1.79 -6.60
CA ARG A 39 -4.30 1.04 -6.87
C ARG A 39 -3.06 1.91 -6.69
N LYS A 40 -3.10 3.16 -7.16
CA LYS A 40 -2.02 4.14 -6.98
C LYS A 40 -1.78 4.42 -5.50
N ASP A 41 -2.85 4.62 -4.72
CA ASP A 41 -2.76 4.80 -3.28
C ASP A 41 -2.16 3.57 -2.58
N GLN A 42 -2.63 2.36 -2.91
CA GLN A 42 -2.08 1.11 -2.38
C GLN A 42 -0.60 0.95 -2.71
N ALA A 43 -0.20 1.25 -3.96
CA ALA A 43 1.19 1.17 -4.39
C ALA A 43 2.07 2.16 -3.62
N ASN A 44 1.61 3.40 -3.47
CA ASN A 44 2.33 4.44 -2.74
C ASN A 44 2.47 4.10 -1.24
N ASN A 45 1.41 3.56 -0.65
CA ASN A 45 1.38 3.20 0.77
C ASN A 45 2.04 1.84 1.07
N SER A 46 2.35 1.02 0.06
CA SER A 46 2.89 -0.33 0.24
C SER A 46 4.20 -0.36 1.03
N LYS A 47 5.16 0.50 0.69
CA LYS A 47 6.47 0.56 1.37
C LYS A 47 6.34 0.99 2.82
N LEU A 48 5.52 2.01 3.08
CA LEU A 48 5.27 2.52 4.42
C LEU A 48 4.55 1.48 5.28
N ASN A 49 3.56 0.79 4.71
CA ASN A 49 2.85 -0.28 5.39
C ASN A 49 3.77 -1.47 5.68
N TYR A 50 4.63 -1.85 4.74
CA TYR A 50 5.65 -2.88 4.97
C TYR A 50 6.58 -2.50 6.13
N LEU A 51 7.08 -1.26 6.14
CA LEU A 51 7.92 -0.78 7.23
C LEU A 51 7.20 -0.83 8.58
N ARG A 52 5.96 -0.33 8.64
CA ARG A 52 5.14 -0.36 9.86
C ARG A 52 4.90 -1.79 10.34
N MET A 53 4.62 -2.72 9.44
CA MET A 53 4.45 -4.14 9.78
C MET A 53 5.74 -4.76 10.31
N ALA A 54 6.90 -4.44 9.71
CA ALA A 54 8.19 -4.94 10.18
C ALA A 54 8.54 -4.40 11.58
N VAL A 55 8.27 -3.12 11.82
CA VAL A 55 8.45 -2.50 13.15
C VAL A 55 7.51 -3.13 14.16
N GLN A 56 6.22 -3.25 13.84
CA GLN A 56 5.25 -3.86 14.74
C GLN A 56 5.63 -5.31 15.08
N LYS A 57 6.08 -6.09 14.09
CA LYS A 57 6.61 -7.45 14.32
C LYS A 57 7.80 -7.46 15.29
N GLY A 58 8.66 -6.45 15.24
CA GLY A 58 9.77 -6.30 16.19
C GLY A 58 9.31 -5.88 17.59
N LEU A 59 8.28 -5.06 17.69
CA LEU A 59 7.69 -4.65 18.98
C LEU A 59 6.90 -5.78 19.65
N ASP A 60 6.20 -6.59 18.85
CA ASP A 60 5.47 -7.77 19.30
C ASP A 60 6.41 -8.95 19.60
N SER A 61 7.69 -8.86 19.20
CA SER A 61 8.69 -9.86 19.52
C SER A 61 9.34 -9.58 20.88
N ASP A 62 9.68 -10.65 21.58
CA ASP A 62 10.43 -10.55 22.84
C ASP A 62 11.83 -9.95 22.62
N VAL A 63 12.41 -9.43 23.70
CA VAL A 63 13.76 -8.87 23.69
C VAL A 63 14.76 -9.98 23.37
N SER A 64 15.54 -9.79 22.31
CA SER A 64 16.60 -10.72 21.95
C SER A 64 17.74 -10.67 22.97
N GLU A 65 18.13 -11.84 23.49
CA GLU A 65 19.32 -12.01 24.34
C GLU A 65 20.63 -12.02 23.54
N LYS A 66 20.56 -12.09 22.21
CA LYS A 66 21.75 -12.11 21.34
C LYS A 66 22.47 -10.78 21.36
N SER A 67 23.78 -10.83 21.54
CA SER A 67 24.64 -9.66 21.38
C SER A 67 24.80 -9.30 19.90
N VAL A 68 25.29 -8.10 19.64
CA VAL A 68 25.60 -7.65 18.27
C VAL A 68 26.61 -8.59 17.59
N GLN A 69 27.58 -9.14 18.35
CA GLN A 69 28.59 -10.06 17.84
C GLN A 69 27.95 -11.39 17.41
N ASP A 70 27.05 -11.95 18.23
CA ASP A 70 26.35 -13.21 17.92
C ASP A 70 25.51 -13.10 16.64
N ILE A 71 24.89 -11.94 16.41
CA ILE A 71 24.08 -11.67 15.21
C ILE A 71 24.96 -11.62 13.96
N ILE A 72 26.13 -10.97 14.05
CA ILE A 72 27.08 -10.85 12.93
C ILE A 72 27.64 -12.22 12.58
N GLU A 73 28.11 -13.00 13.57
CA GLU A 73 28.64 -14.35 13.34
C GLU A 73 27.60 -15.29 12.73
N ALA A 74 26.36 -15.24 13.21
CA ALA A 74 25.27 -16.04 12.67
C ALA A 74 25.01 -15.72 11.19
N LYS A 75 25.02 -14.43 10.81
CA LYS A 75 24.79 -14.01 9.42
C LYS A 75 25.95 -14.32 8.48
N ILE A 76 27.19 -14.37 8.98
CA ILE A 76 28.36 -14.77 8.20
C ILE A 76 28.31 -16.26 7.89
N LYS A 77 27.95 -17.11 8.87
CA LYS A 77 27.80 -18.56 8.68
C LYS A 77 26.64 -18.94 7.75
N GLU A 78 25.55 -18.18 7.74
CA GLU A 78 24.38 -18.43 6.88
C GLU A 78 24.64 -18.19 5.37
N LYS A 79 25.73 -17.47 5.04
CA LYS A 79 26.12 -17.16 3.65
C LYS A 79 27.21 -18.08 3.09
N GLN A 80 27.79 -18.97 3.90
CA GLN A 80 28.71 -20.02 3.46
C GLN A 80 27.93 -21.28 3.07
#